data_AF-B8A3S6-F1
#
_entry.id   AF-B8A3S6-F1
#
_cell.length_a   1.000
_cell.length_b   1.000
_cell.length_c   1.000
_cell.angle_alpha   90.00
_cell.angle_beta   90.00
_cell.angle_gamma   90.00
#
_symmetry.space_group_name_H-M   'P 1'
#
loop_
_entity.id
_entity.type
_entity.pdbx_description
1 polymer ?
#
loop_
_entity_poly.entity_id
_entity_poly.type
_entity_poly.pdbx_seq_one_letter_code
_entity_poly.pdbx_strand_id
1 'polypeptide(L)'
;MMYGAKTDRDKDNKWRSLKEQRNDPSAYEDIDLGISETNVNANDRQEPVLVRNIPPYDPTADTSENAYLLDEIIPKSMREHLLEIVRHFESGEISSKGYGSFVSKRVHKLKELQGEDKKRFAWILSYIQHLLSLLARNGSMSNRKWKGRNENQISHGPATPQAVYRRLLFMFTEPGSSVMPTEKKELLTNYILVLTLFADDFRSNPSDICEDLKMTRQNLKPYYDQLGCKSVTEGAFKSTFMTLPAPLKFPKEVTRKRRRQ
;
A
#
# COMPACT_ATOMS: atom_id res chain seq x y z
N MET A 1 37.09 -17.85 -24.88
CA MET A 1 35.98 -18.58 -24.21
C MET A 1 34.86 -17.59 -23.92
N MET A 2 33.71 -17.69 -24.60
CA MET A 2 32.57 -16.76 -24.46
C MET A 2 31.41 -17.43 -23.71
N TYR A 3 31.28 -17.15 -22.40
CA TYR A 3 30.20 -17.65 -21.53
C TYR A 3 29.14 -16.58 -21.21
N GLY A 4 28.92 -15.60 -22.10
CA GLY A 4 27.94 -14.52 -21.88
C GLY A 4 26.55 -14.76 -22.51
N ALA A 5 26.47 -15.52 -23.60
CA ALA A 5 25.25 -15.54 -24.43
C ALA A 5 24.16 -16.51 -23.95
N LYS A 6 24.50 -17.56 -23.18
CA LYS A 6 23.51 -18.55 -22.69
C LYS A 6 22.64 -17.97 -21.57
N THR A 7 23.24 -17.31 -20.59
CA THR A 7 22.54 -16.76 -19.42
C THR A 7 21.58 -15.63 -19.77
N ASP A 8 21.92 -14.80 -20.76
CA ASP A 8 21.03 -13.75 -21.24
C ASP A 8 19.87 -14.31 -22.06
N ARG A 9 20.09 -15.39 -22.82
CA ARG A 9 19.03 -16.09 -23.55
C ARG A 9 18.05 -16.79 -22.62
N ASP A 10 18.54 -17.37 -21.52
CA ASP A 10 17.70 -18.02 -20.51
C ASP A 10 16.84 -17.00 -19.73
N LYS A 11 17.40 -15.81 -19.47
CA LYS A 11 16.63 -14.70 -18.86
C LYS A 11 15.56 -14.19 -19.80
N ASP A 12 15.88 -13.98 -21.09
CA ASP A 12 14.92 -13.51 -22.07
C ASP A 12 13.79 -14.53 -22.32
N ASN A 13 14.12 -15.82 -22.34
CA ASN A 13 13.14 -16.90 -22.40
C ASN A 13 12.27 -16.95 -21.14
N LYS A 14 12.84 -16.73 -19.95
CA LYS A 14 12.07 -16.62 -18.70
C LYS A 14 11.13 -15.42 -18.71
N TRP A 15 11.58 -14.27 -19.20
CA TRP A 15 10.75 -13.06 -19.36
C TRP A 15 9.64 -13.25 -20.39
N ARG A 16 9.91 -13.94 -21.51
CA ARG A 16 8.89 -14.30 -22.50
C ARG A 16 7.86 -15.28 -21.95
N SER A 17 8.30 -16.32 -21.24
CA SER A 17 7.39 -17.29 -20.63
C SER A 17 6.49 -16.65 -19.55
N LEU A 18 7.04 -15.71 -18.76
CA LEU A 18 6.24 -14.89 -17.82
C LEU A 18 5.25 -13.96 -18.53
N LYS A 19 5.55 -13.51 -19.75
CA LYS A 19 4.67 -12.66 -20.57
C LYS A 19 3.58 -13.49 -21.27
N GLU A 20 3.88 -14.72 -21.67
CA GLU A 20 2.91 -15.68 -22.21
C GLU A 20 1.92 -16.17 -21.16
N GLN A 21 2.37 -16.53 -19.96
CA GLN A 21 1.47 -16.85 -18.83
C GLN A 21 0.56 -15.68 -18.44
N ARG A 22 0.97 -14.45 -18.74
CA ARG A 22 0.19 -13.24 -18.47
C ARG A 22 -0.87 -12.95 -19.54
N ASN A 23 -0.68 -13.45 -20.75
CA ASN A 23 -1.60 -13.25 -21.88
C ASN A 23 -2.61 -14.38 -22.03
N ASP A 24 -2.57 -15.41 -21.16
CA ASP A 24 -3.56 -16.48 -21.14
C ASP A 24 -4.86 -15.99 -20.47
N PRO A 25 -5.95 -15.76 -21.23
CA PRO A 25 -7.21 -15.25 -20.69
C PRO A 25 -7.87 -16.24 -19.71
N SER A 26 -7.53 -17.54 -19.82
CA SER A 26 -8.10 -18.59 -18.97
C SER A 26 -7.52 -18.63 -17.55
N ALA A 27 -6.36 -17.98 -17.31
CA ALA A 27 -5.81 -17.78 -15.97
C ALA A 27 -6.57 -16.70 -15.16
N TYR A 28 -7.55 -16.04 -15.78
CA TYR A 28 -8.33 -14.95 -15.19
C TYR A 28 -9.81 -15.28 -14.99
N GLU A 29 -10.27 -16.49 -15.33
CA GLU A 29 -11.67 -16.90 -15.07
C GLU A 29 -11.95 -17.16 -13.58
N ASP A 30 -10.93 -17.40 -12.76
CA ASP A 30 -11.07 -17.72 -11.32
C ASP A 30 -10.77 -16.55 -10.37
N ILE A 31 -10.52 -15.34 -10.87
CA ILE A 31 -10.39 -14.15 -10.04
C ILE A 31 -11.67 -13.34 -10.16
N ASP A 32 -12.63 -13.66 -9.28
CA ASP A 32 -13.82 -12.84 -9.02
C ASP A 32 -13.38 -11.46 -8.49
N LEU A 33 -12.98 -10.58 -9.42
CA LEU A 33 -13.01 -9.15 -9.20
C LEU A 33 -14.47 -8.79 -9.31
N GLY A 34 -15.16 -8.69 -8.16
CA GLY A 34 -16.57 -8.30 -8.05
C GLY A 34 -16.85 -6.93 -8.65
N ILE A 35 -16.77 -6.84 -9.97
CA ILE A 35 -17.25 -5.75 -10.80
C ILE A 35 -18.73 -6.04 -10.94
N SER A 36 -19.51 -5.49 -10.02
CA SER A 36 -20.96 -5.46 -10.18
C SER A 36 -21.28 -4.57 -11.39
N GLU A 37 -21.57 -5.22 -12.52
CA GLU A 37 -22.27 -4.60 -13.64
C GLU A 37 -23.66 -4.17 -13.16
N THR A 38 -23.76 -2.93 -12.69
CA THR A 38 -25.05 -2.34 -12.32
C THR A 38 -25.71 -1.79 -13.59
N ASN A 39 -26.74 -2.51 -14.02
CA ASN A 39 -27.70 -2.06 -15.03
C ASN A 39 -28.20 -0.65 -14.70
N VAL A 40 -27.87 0.30 -15.58
CA VAL A 40 -28.24 1.71 -15.45
C VAL A 40 -29.70 1.86 -15.86
N ASN A 41 -30.62 1.82 -14.90
CA ASN A 41 -31.95 2.38 -15.06
C ASN A 41 -31.93 3.85 -14.62
N ALA A 42 -32.34 4.71 -15.55
CA ALA A 42 -32.32 6.16 -15.46
C ALA A 42 -33.28 6.70 -14.37
N ASN A 43 -32.71 7.31 -13.33
CA ASN A 43 -33.12 8.59 -12.72
C ASN A 43 -32.55 8.67 -11.30
N ASP A 44 -31.35 9.23 -11.16
CA ASP A 44 -31.11 10.20 -10.09
C ASP A 44 -29.89 11.06 -10.43
N ARG A 45 -29.89 12.31 -10.00
CA ARG A 45 -28.78 13.25 -10.22
C ARG A 45 -27.59 12.84 -9.35
N GLN A 46 -26.79 11.88 -9.80
CA GLN A 46 -25.50 11.59 -9.19
C GLN A 46 -24.50 12.70 -9.52
N GLU A 47 -23.97 13.34 -8.47
CA GLU A 47 -22.72 14.09 -8.57
C GLU A 47 -21.66 13.20 -9.23
N PRO A 48 -20.82 13.74 -10.12
CA PRO A 48 -19.84 12.92 -10.85
C PRO A 48 -19.03 12.09 -9.85
N VAL A 49 -19.01 10.77 -10.04
CA VAL A 49 -18.18 9.84 -9.27
C VAL A 49 -16.73 10.20 -9.55
N LEU A 50 -16.19 11.11 -8.76
CA LEU A 50 -14.77 11.47 -8.79
C LEU A 50 -13.99 10.22 -8.41
N VAL A 51 -13.25 9.67 -9.38
CA VAL A 51 -12.31 8.56 -9.14
C VAL A 51 -11.20 9.11 -8.23
N ARG A 52 -11.38 8.96 -6.93
CA ARG A 52 -10.39 9.37 -5.94
C ARG A 52 -9.31 8.28 -5.87
N ASN A 53 -8.03 8.67 -5.91
CA ASN A 53 -6.88 7.79 -5.70
C ASN A 53 -6.78 7.31 -4.23
N ILE A 54 -7.87 6.78 -3.67
CA ILE A 54 -7.97 6.32 -2.28
C ILE A 54 -8.32 4.83 -2.22
N PRO A 55 -8.02 4.14 -1.10
CA PRO A 55 -8.42 2.75 -0.92
C PRO A 55 -9.94 2.57 -0.87
N PRO A 56 -10.44 1.33 -1.06
CA PRO A 56 -11.87 1.03 -0.94
C PRO A 56 -12.44 1.44 0.42
N TYR A 57 -13.58 2.09 0.39
CA TYR A 57 -14.18 2.74 1.55
C TYR A 57 -15.71 2.64 1.50
N ASP A 58 -16.34 2.66 2.67
CA ASP A 58 -17.79 2.72 2.81
C ASP A 58 -18.20 4.16 3.14
N PRO A 59 -18.93 4.87 2.25
CA PRO A 59 -19.40 6.23 2.51
C PRO A 59 -20.47 6.30 3.60
N THR A 60 -21.11 5.18 3.94
CA THR A 60 -22.17 5.09 4.96
C THR A 60 -21.65 4.74 6.34
N ALA A 61 -20.36 4.43 6.47
CA ALA A 61 -19.75 4.08 7.73
C ALA A 61 -19.89 5.20 8.78
N ASP A 62 -20.41 4.82 9.94
CA ASP A 62 -20.60 5.67 11.12
C ASP A 62 -19.46 5.51 12.15
N THR A 63 -18.57 4.55 11.94
CA THR A 63 -17.36 4.33 12.73
C THR A 63 -16.09 4.40 11.88
N SER A 64 -14.96 4.71 12.51
CA SER A 64 -13.68 4.86 11.82
C SER A 64 -13.13 3.50 11.35
N GLU A 65 -13.44 2.45 12.11
CA GLU A 65 -13.08 1.06 11.86
C GLU A 65 -13.66 0.51 10.55
N ASN A 66 -14.86 0.99 10.18
CA ASN A 66 -15.61 0.54 9.01
C ASN A 66 -15.47 1.50 7.82
N ALA A 67 -14.88 2.67 8.04
CA ALA A 67 -14.69 3.69 7.01
C ALA A 67 -13.91 3.18 5.81
N TYR A 68 -12.85 2.40 6.03
CA TYR A 68 -12.06 1.74 4.99
C TYR A 68 -12.23 0.22 5.07
N LEU A 69 -12.29 -0.43 3.92
CA LEU A 69 -12.63 -1.86 3.86
C LEU A 69 -11.37 -2.71 3.91
N LEU A 70 -10.94 -3.10 5.12
CA LEU A 70 -9.70 -3.88 5.31
C LEU A 70 -9.71 -5.19 4.52
N ASP A 71 -10.86 -5.85 4.40
CA ASP A 71 -10.99 -7.11 3.66
C ASP A 71 -10.78 -6.95 2.15
N GLU A 72 -11.04 -5.76 1.60
CA GLU A 72 -10.76 -5.43 0.19
C GLU A 72 -9.33 -4.93 0.00
N ILE A 73 -8.79 -4.20 0.99
CA ILE A 73 -7.40 -3.74 1.01
C ILE A 73 -6.43 -4.94 1.11
N ILE A 74 -6.77 -5.93 1.95
CA ILE A 74 -6.03 -7.19 2.16
C ILE A 74 -6.97 -8.38 1.92
N PRO A 75 -7.11 -8.82 0.66
CA PRO A 75 -7.94 -9.97 0.30
C PRO A 75 -7.54 -11.24 1.03
N LYS A 76 -8.52 -12.12 1.27
CA LYS A 76 -8.31 -13.40 1.98
C LYS A 76 -7.21 -14.26 1.34
N SER A 77 -7.14 -14.30 0.02
CA SER A 77 -6.14 -15.05 -0.76
C SER A 77 -4.68 -14.63 -0.49
N MET A 78 -4.46 -13.43 0.08
CA MET A 78 -3.11 -12.94 0.38
C MET A 78 -2.67 -13.18 1.83
N ARG A 79 -3.62 -13.39 2.74
CA ARG A 79 -3.38 -13.33 4.19
C ARG A 79 -2.38 -14.35 4.69
N GLU A 80 -2.43 -15.56 4.17
CA GLU A 80 -1.50 -16.63 4.55
C GLU A 80 -0.05 -16.28 4.19
N HIS A 81 0.15 -15.52 3.12
CA HIS A 81 1.48 -15.06 2.69
C HIS A 81 2.00 -13.89 3.53
N LEU A 82 1.20 -13.28 4.40
CA LEU A 82 1.56 -12.10 5.20
C LEU A 82 1.91 -12.44 6.67
N LEU A 83 2.03 -13.72 7.00
CA LEU A 83 2.33 -14.19 8.36
C LEU A 83 3.83 -14.37 8.65
N GLU A 84 4.71 -14.08 7.69
CA GLU A 84 6.16 -14.18 7.86
C GLU A 84 6.71 -13.23 8.93
N ILE A 85 6.06 -12.07 9.13
CA ILE A 85 6.43 -11.13 10.18
C ILE A 85 6.29 -11.72 11.58
N VAL A 86 5.32 -12.62 11.80
CA VAL A 86 5.16 -13.30 13.09
C VAL A 86 6.37 -14.18 13.36
N ARG A 87 6.83 -14.92 12.34
CA ARG A 87 8.01 -15.77 12.45
C ARG A 87 9.26 -14.94 12.72
N HIS A 88 9.46 -13.84 12.01
CA HIS A 88 10.60 -12.95 12.24
C HIS A 88 10.55 -12.26 13.61
N PHE A 89 9.36 -11.96 14.13
CA PHE A 89 9.18 -11.44 15.47
C PHE A 89 9.56 -12.47 16.53
N GLU A 90 9.04 -13.68 16.42
CA GLU A 90 9.30 -14.78 17.36
C GLU A 90 10.77 -15.23 17.35
N SER A 91 11.46 -15.14 16.21
CA SER A 91 12.90 -15.43 16.10
C SER A 91 13.82 -14.24 16.46
N GLY A 92 13.28 -13.06 16.77
CA GLY A 92 14.07 -11.87 17.06
C GLY A 92 14.77 -11.25 15.85
N GLU A 93 14.37 -11.60 14.63
CA GLU A 93 14.98 -11.16 13.37
C GLU A 93 14.46 -9.80 12.86
N ILE A 94 13.51 -9.14 13.53
CA ILE A 94 12.94 -7.87 13.05
C ILE A 94 14.02 -6.81 12.80
N SER A 95 14.94 -6.63 13.74
CA SER A 95 16.00 -5.61 13.63
C SER A 95 17.01 -5.93 12.51
N SER A 96 17.27 -7.21 12.22
CA SER A 96 18.23 -7.62 11.19
C SER A 96 17.62 -7.69 9.79
N LYS A 97 16.28 -7.85 9.68
CA LYS A 97 15.53 -7.89 8.42
C LYS A 97 15.19 -6.52 7.85
N GLY A 98 15.62 -5.44 8.51
CA GLY A 98 15.48 -4.04 8.10
C GLY A 98 14.06 -3.61 7.75
N TYR A 99 13.11 -3.99 8.61
CA TYR A 99 11.76 -3.44 8.60
C TYR A 99 11.78 -1.90 8.77
N GLY A 100 10.79 -1.22 8.18
CA GLY A 100 10.60 0.21 8.34
C GLY A 100 10.44 0.63 9.81
N SER A 101 10.73 1.90 10.10
CA SER A 101 10.61 2.53 11.41
C SER A 101 9.21 2.33 12.00
N PHE A 102 8.17 2.51 11.18
CA PHE A 102 6.77 2.32 11.59
C PHE A 102 6.50 0.89 12.07
N VAL A 103 6.88 -0.10 11.26
CA VAL A 103 6.65 -1.52 11.54
C VAL A 103 7.47 -1.99 12.72
N SER A 104 8.77 -1.66 12.74
CA SER A 104 9.70 -2.04 13.80
C SER A 104 9.24 -1.54 15.18
N LYS A 105 8.70 -0.33 15.26
CA LYS A 105 8.19 0.25 16.52
C LYS A 105 6.89 -0.37 16.99
N ARG A 106 6.11 -1.03 16.11
CA ARG A 106 4.76 -1.55 16.42
C ARG A 106 4.70 -3.06 16.54
N VAL A 107 5.72 -3.77 16.04
CA VAL A 107 5.75 -5.24 16.05
C VAL A 107 5.58 -5.85 17.45
N HIS A 108 6.00 -5.14 18.49
CA HIS A 108 5.88 -5.61 19.88
C HIS A 108 4.44 -5.86 20.32
N LYS A 109 3.45 -5.15 19.75
CA LYS A 109 2.02 -5.38 20.01
C LYS A 109 1.58 -6.82 19.66
N LEU A 110 2.31 -7.52 18.77
CA LEU A 110 2.06 -8.94 18.47
C LEU A 110 2.20 -9.86 19.69
N LYS A 111 2.88 -9.42 20.75
CA LYS A 111 2.99 -10.17 22.02
C LYS A 111 1.70 -10.11 22.85
N GLU A 112 0.94 -9.03 22.72
CA GLU A 112 -0.25 -8.74 23.52
C GLU A 112 -1.53 -9.31 22.87
N LEU A 113 -1.50 -9.49 21.54
CA LEU A 113 -2.63 -9.99 20.76
C LEU A 113 -2.65 -11.51 20.67
N GLN A 114 -3.84 -12.09 20.51
CA GLN A 114 -4.05 -13.53 20.33
C GLN A 114 -4.98 -13.83 19.15
N GLY A 115 -4.99 -15.09 18.71
CA GLY A 115 -5.94 -15.59 17.72
C GLY A 115 -5.98 -14.78 16.43
N GLU A 116 -7.18 -14.34 16.06
CA GLU A 116 -7.43 -13.60 14.83
C GLU A 116 -6.89 -12.16 14.88
N ASP A 117 -6.90 -11.51 16.05
CA ASP A 117 -6.38 -10.14 16.20
C ASP A 117 -4.87 -10.09 15.97
N LYS A 118 -4.13 -11.10 16.47
CA LYS A 118 -2.69 -11.24 16.20
C LYS A 118 -2.43 -11.41 14.70
N LYS A 119 -3.23 -12.25 14.02
CA LYS A 119 -3.11 -12.46 12.56
C LYS A 119 -3.46 -11.20 11.78
N ARG A 120 -4.57 -10.54 12.11
CA ARG A 120 -5.01 -9.29 11.50
C ARG A 120 -3.95 -8.21 11.60
N PHE A 121 -3.38 -8.04 12.79
CA PHE A 121 -2.31 -7.07 13.00
C PHE A 121 -1.03 -7.44 12.25
N ALA A 122 -0.67 -8.74 12.19
CA ALA A 122 0.44 -9.21 11.39
C ALA A 122 0.24 -8.93 9.89
N TRP A 123 -0.96 -9.18 9.35
CA TRP A 123 -1.28 -8.88 7.95
C TRP A 123 -1.08 -7.40 7.65
N ILE A 124 -1.58 -6.51 8.52
CA ILE A 124 -1.43 -5.07 8.36
C ILE A 124 0.05 -4.67 8.34
N LEU A 125 0.84 -5.11 9.32
CA LEU A 125 2.26 -4.74 9.41
C LEU A 125 3.10 -5.30 8.26
N SER A 126 2.88 -6.57 7.90
CA SER A 126 3.55 -7.20 6.76
C SER A 126 3.19 -6.47 5.45
N TYR A 127 1.91 -6.16 5.25
CA TYR A 127 1.47 -5.51 4.02
C TYR A 127 2.00 -4.07 3.89
N ILE A 128 2.05 -3.29 4.97
CA ILE A 128 2.74 -1.99 5.01
C ILE A 128 4.19 -2.13 4.56
N GLN A 129 4.92 -3.12 5.11
CA GLN A 129 6.31 -3.35 4.73
C GLN A 129 6.47 -3.67 3.24
N HIS A 130 5.59 -4.50 2.67
CA HIS A 130 5.68 -4.86 1.25
C HIS A 130 5.32 -3.70 0.32
N LEU A 131 4.37 -2.84 0.71
CA LEU A 131 4.07 -1.60 0.00
C LEU A 131 5.26 -0.63 0.03
N LEU A 132 5.90 -0.46 1.19
CA LEU A 132 7.12 0.35 1.33
C LEU A 132 8.27 -0.19 0.47
N SER A 133 8.46 -1.52 0.47
CA SER A 133 9.45 -2.19 -0.38
C SER A 133 9.19 -1.92 -1.87
N LEU A 134 7.92 -1.99 -2.31
CA LEU A 134 7.57 -1.66 -3.70
C LEU A 134 7.85 -0.18 -4.03
N LEU A 135 7.47 0.74 -3.15
CA LEU A 135 7.70 2.18 -3.33
C LEU A 135 9.20 2.49 -3.46
N ALA A 136 10.03 1.90 -2.59
CA ALA A 136 11.48 2.08 -2.61
C ALA A 136 12.11 1.55 -3.92
N ARG A 137 11.63 0.39 -4.42
CA ARG A 137 12.08 -0.19 -5.69
C ARG A 137 11.77 0.73 -6.87
N ASN A 138 10.57 1.29 -6.93
CA ASN A 138 10.17 2.17 -8.03
C ASN A 138 11.01 3.45 -8.11
N GLY A 139 11.34 4.06 -6.97
CA GLY A 139 12.24 5.22 -6.94
C GLY A 139 13.65 4.92 -7.48
N SER A 140 14.12 3.67 -7.33
CA SER A 140 15.44 3.25 -7.78
C SER A 140 15.48 2.77 -9.23
N MET A 141 14.37 2.27 -9.79
CA MET A 141 14.31 1.80 -11.18
C MET A 141 14.26 2.94 -12.22
N SER A 142 13.93 4.16 -11.82
CA SER A 142 14.02 5.35 -12.69
C SER A 142 15.46 5.71 -13.08
N ASN A 143 16.47 5.23 -12.35
CA ASN A 143 17.88 5.47 -12.66
C ASN A 143 18.42 4.35 -13.55
N ARG A 144 18.65 4.63 -14.85
CA ARG A 144 19.15 3.68 -15.87
C ARG A 144 20.48 2.94 -15.57
N LYS A 145 21.14 3.19 -14.43
CA LYS A 145 22.43 2.58 -14.03
C LYS A 145 22.30 1.21 -13.32
N TRP A 146 21.15 0.56 -13.41
CA TRP A 146 20.69 -0.40 -12.39
C TRP A 146 20.60 -1.86 -12.83
N LYS A 147 21.19 -2.19 -13.98
CA LYS A 147 21.25 -3.56 -14.51
C LYS A 147 22.41 -4.31 -13.84
N GLY A 148 22.21 -4.86 -12.63
CA GLY A 148 23.23 -5.74 -12.03
C GLY A 148 23.23 -5.98 -10.51
N ARG A 149 22.39 -5.31 -9.70
CA ARG A 149 22.33 -5.60 -8.25
C ARG A 149 21.30 -6.70 -7.95
N ASN A 150 21.71 -7.62 -7.07
CA ASN A 150 20.88 -8.74 -6.61
C ASN A 150 19.59 -8.19 -5.95
N GLU A 151 18.43 -8.72 -6.33
CA GLU A 151 17.10 -8.22 -5.99
C GLU A 151 16.87 -8.09 -4.47
N ASN A 152 17.57 -8.92 -3.69
CA ASN A 152 17.52 -8.97 -2.22
C ASN A 152 18.41 -7.94 -1.50
N GLN A 153 19.28 -7.20 -2.20
CA GLN A 153 20.19 -6.22 -1.58
C GLN A 153 19.66 -4.78 -1.60
N ILE A 154 18.53 -4.53 -2.28
CA ILE A 154 18.05 -3.16 -2.49
C ILE A 154 16.97 -2.76 -1.49
N SER A 155 16.03 -3.65 -1.18
CA SER A 155 15.06 -3.39 -0.11
C SER A 155 15.71 -3.79 1.19
N HIS A 156 15.84 -2.85 2.12
CA HIS A 156 16.27 -3.17 3.48
C HIS A 156 15.30 -4.12 4.20
N GLY A 157 14.09 -4.34 3.68
CA GLY A 157 13.07 -5.19 4.25
C GLY A 157 13.11 -6.68 3.84
N PRO A 158 12.25 -7.51 4.46
CA PRO A 158 12.07 -8.92 4.10
C PRO A 158 11.65 -9.09 2.62
N ALA A 159 12.03 -10.21 2.02
CA ALA A 159 11.63 -10.56 0.67
C ALA A 159 10.11 -10.66 0.56
N THR A 160 9.52 -9.96 -0.41
CA THR A 160 8.08 -10.01 -0.65
C THR A 160 7.68 -11.36 -1.24
N PRO A 161 6.72 -12.07 -0.65
CA PRO A 161 6.19 -13.30 -1.22
C PRO A 161 5.67 -13.09 -2.65
N GLN A 162 5.92 -14.05 -3.54
CA GLN A 162 5.64 -13.89 -4.97
C GLN A 162 4.17 -13.57 -5.28
N ALA A 163 3.23 -14.18 -4.55
CA ALA A 163 1.79 -13.91 -4.70
C ALA A 163 1.46 -12.45 -4.36
N VAL A 164 1.98 -11.95 -3.24
CA VAL A 164 1.82 -10.55 -2.79
C VAL A 164 2.46 -9.61 -3.81
N TYR A 165 3.69 -9.90 -4.25
CA TYR A 165 4.42 -9.06 -5.18
C TYR A 165 3.69 -8.93 -6.52
N ARG A 166 3.18 -10.03 -7.09
CA ARG A 166 2.39 -10.02 -8.33
C ARG A 166 1.14 -9.15 -8.22
N ARG A 167 0.40 -9.25 -7.12
CA ARG A 167 -0.79 -8.42 -6.87
C ARG A 167 -0.44 -6.94 -6.77
N LEU A 168 0.61 -6.61 -6.01
CA LEU A 168 1.06 -5.24 -5.86
C LEU A 168 1.49 -4.63 -7.20
N LEU A 169 2.20 -5.38 -8.05
CA LEU A 169 2.51 -4.94 -9.41
C LEU A 169 1.23 -4.72 -10.23
N PHE A 170 0.28 -5.64 -10.18
CA PHE A 170 -0.98 -5.50 -10.91
C PHE A 170 -1.75 -4.23 -10.50
N MET A 171 -1.77 -3.89 -9.21
CA MET A 171 -2.50 -2.72 -8.72
C MET A 171 -1.79 -1.39 -9.01
N PHE A 172 -0.46 -1.37 -8.86
CA PHE A 172 0.32 -0.13 -8.82
C PHE A 172 1.27 0.07 -10.01
N THR A 173 1.30 -0.83 -11.00
CA THR A 173 2.12 -0.66 -12.21
C THR A 173 1.33 -0.92 -13.48
N GLU A 174 1.73 -0.27 -14.57
CA GLU A 174 1.07 -0.45 -15.86
C GLU A 174 1.57 -1.71 -16.58
N PRO A 175 0.69 -2.40 -17.33
CA PRO A 175 1.10 -3.54 -18.14
C PRO A 175 2.29 -3.27 -19.06
N GLY A 176 3.40 -3.96 -18.78
CA GLY A 176 4.60 -3.86 -19.63
C GLY A 176 5.48 -2.66 -19.32
N SER A 177 5.11 -1.83 -18.34
CA SER A 177 5.96 -0.79 -17.77
C SER A 177 6.51 -1.23 -16.42
N SER A 178 7.79 -0.99 -16.20
CA SER A 178 8.42 -1.11 -14.88
C SER A 178 8.31 0.18 -14.06
N VAL A 179 7.83 1.28 -14.67
CA VAL A 179 7.69 2.59 -14.03
C VAL A 179 6.25 2.77 -13.53
N MET A 180 6.12 3.10 -12.25
CA MET A 180 4.85 3.43 -11.61
C MET A 180 4.42 4.87 -11.98
N PRO A 181 3.23 5.07 -12.57
CA PRO A 181 2.66 6.39 -12.80
C PRO A 181 2.45 7.18 -11.50
N THR A 182 2.37 8.51 -11.61
CA THR A 182 2.15 9.39 -10.45
C THR A 182 0.89 9.04 -9.69
N GLU A 183 -0.23 8.82 -10.38
CA GLU A 183 -1.53 8.45 -9.77
C GLU A 183 -1.44 7.13 -8.99
N LYS A 184 -0.75 6.13 -9.54
CA LYS A 184 -0.53 4.84 -8.86
C LYS A 184 0.39 4.98 -7.65
N LYS A 185 1.37 5.88 -7.71
CA LYS A 185 2.23 6.20 -6.57
C LYS A 185 1.44 6.88 -5.44
N GLU A 186 0.57 7.82 -5.79
CA GLU A 186 -0.34 8.47 -4.83
C GLU A 186 -1.29 7.46 -4.18
N LEU A 187 -1.90 6.58 -5.00
CA LEU A 187 -2.73 5.50 -4.51
C LEU A 187 -1.97 4.60 -3.55
N LEU A 188 -0.74 4.19 -3.90
CA LEU A 188 0.11 3.37 -3.03
C LEU A 188 0.39 4.06 -1.69
N THR A 189 0.72 5.37 -1.72
CA THR A 189 0.90 6.15 -0.50
C THR A 189 -0.39 6.17 0.34
N ASN A 190 -1.54 6.36 -0.28
CA ASN A 190 -2.83 6.37 0.41
C ASN A 190 -3.18 5.00 1.04
N TYR A 191 -2.86 3.89 0.37
CA TYR A 191 -2.96 2.54 0.96
C TYR A 191 -2.10 2.38 2.21
N ILE A 192 -0.83 2.81 2.14
CA ILE A 192 0.08 2.77 3.29
C ILE A 192 -0.50 3.55 4.47
N LEU A 193 -0.98 4.77 4.23
CA LEU A 193 -1.52 5.62 5.30
C LEU A 193 -2.78 5.05 5.93
N VAL A 194 -3.71 4.50 5.16
CA VAL A 194 -4.90 3.83 5.71
C VAL A 194 -4.50 2.64 6.58
N LEU A 195 -3.55 1.81 6.14
CA LEU A 195 -3.05 0.70 6.94
C LEU A 195 -2.36 1.17 8.22
N THR A 196 -1.67 2.32 8.19
CA THR A 196 -1.09 2.90 9.41
C THR A 196 -2.16 3.34 10.41
N LEU A 197 -3.33 3.79 9.94
CA LEU A 197 -4.47 4.10 10.81
C LEU A 197 -5.00 2.84 11.48
N PHE A 198 -5.16 1.74 10.72
CA PHE A 198 -5.56 0.46 11.29
C PHE A 198 -4.58 -0.07 12.35
N ALA A 199 -3.27 0.13 12.16
CA ALA A 199 -2.26 -0.33 13.12
C ALA A 199 -2.20 0.50 14.42
N ASP A 200 -2.73 1.72 14.40
CA ASP A 200 -2.71 2.70 15.49
C ASP A 200 -4.12 3.02 16.02
N ASP A 201 -5.09 2.14 15.81
CA ASP A 201 -6.47 2.29 16.30
C ASP A 201 -7.07 3.66 15.93
N PHE A 202 -6.84 4.07 14.68
CA PHE A 202 -7.29 5.34 14.07
C PHE A 202 -6.77 6.62 14.75
N ARG A 203 -5.71 6.52 15.57
CA ARG A 203 -4.98 7.64 16.15
C ARG A 203 -3.48 7.45 15.94
N SER A 204 -3.00 7.80 14.75
CA SER A 204 -1.61 7.58 14.34
C SER A 204 -0.73 8.82 14.48
N ASN A 205 0.51 8.62 14.94
CA ASN A 205 1.55 9.63 14.89
C ASN A 205 2.33 9.50 13.56
N PRO A 206 2.33 10.53 12.68
CA PRO A 206 2.91 10.41 11.35
C PRO A 206 4.45 10.39 11.35
N SER A 207 5.12 10.53 12.49
CA SER A 207 6.60 10.68 12.54
C SER A 207 7.34 9.47 11.98
N ASP A 208 6.91 8.26 12.37
CA ASP A 208 7.58 7.03 11.95
C ASP A 208 7.36 6.76 10.47
N ILE A 209 6.12 7.01 9.98
CA ILE A 209 5.80 6.80 8.57
C ILE A 209 6.39 7.90 7.67
N CYS A 210 6.60 9.11 8.18
CA CYS A 210 7.35 10.16 7.48
C CYS A 210 8.79 9.72 7.19
N GLU A 211 9.44 9.05 8.14
CA GLU A 211 10.79 8.50 7.97
C GLU A 211 10.80 7.43 6.87
N ASP A 212 9.86 6.48 6.94
CA ASP A 212 9.76 5.37 5.98
C ASP A 212 9.42 5.85 4.56
N LEU A 213 8.52 6.83 4.42
CA LEU A 213 8.15 7.42 3.13
C LEU A 213 9.15 8.45 2.62
N LYS A 214 10.13 8.86 3.44
CA LYS A 214 11.05 9.97 3.17
C LYS A 214 10.31 11.27 2.82
N MET A 215 9.22 11.54 3.54
CA MET A 215 8.36 12.71 3.36
C MET A 215 8.29 13.54 4.63
N THR A 216 8.22 14.86 4.50
CA THR A 216 7.93 15.73 5.64
C THR A 216 6.45 15.63 6.03
N ARG A 217 6.12 15.97 7.28
CA ARG A 217 4.72 16.03 7.74
C ARG A 217 3.85 16.96 6.88
N GLN A 218 4.43 18.05 6.37
CA GLN A 218 3.76 19.00 5.49
C GLN A 218 3.39 18.37 4.14
N ASN A 219 4.28 17.55 3.57
CA ASN A 219 4.02 16.84 2.32
C ASN A 219 3.05 15.67 2.51
N LEU A 220 2.99 15.09 3.71
CA LEU A 220 2.09 13.99 4.01
C LEU A 220 0.67 14.46 4.35
N LYS A 221 0.53 15.70 4.83
CA LYS A 221 -0.76 16.28 5.23
C LYS A 221 -1.83 16.24 4.11
N PRO A 222 -1.54 16.62 2.84
CA PRO A 222 -2.52 16.52 1.77
C PRO A 222 -3.08 15.11 1.56
N TYR A 223 -2.25 14.08 1.72
CA TYR A 223 -2.69 12.68 1.61
C TYR A 223 -3.65 12.31 2.76
N TYR A 224 -3.31 12.71 4.00
CA TYR A 224 -4.22 12.53 5.14
C TYR A 224 -5.54 13.30 4.94
N ASP A 225 -5.49 14.53 4.45
CA ASP A 225 -6.69 15.32 4.17
C ASP A 225 -7.55 14.64 3.08
N GLN A 226 -6.93 14.10 2.02
CA GLN A 226 -7.63 13.34 0.96
C GLN A 226 -8.28 12.06 1.50
N LEU A 227 -7.72 11.45 2.54
CA LEU A 227 -8.29 10.29 3.21
C LEU A 227 -9.41 10.64 4.21
N GLY A 228 -9.70 11.93 4.42
CA GLY A 228 -10.68 12.41 5.38
C GLY A 228 -10.15 12.49 6.81
N CYS A 229 -8.83 12.35 7.03
CA CYS A 229 -8.23 12.48 8.35
C CYS A 229 -8.21 13.94 8.83
N LYS A 230 -8.12 14.12 10.14
CA LYS A 230 -7.92 15.40 10.82
C LYS A 230 -6.67 15.36 11.67
N SER A 231 -5.87 16.43 11.59
CA SER A 231 -4.75 16.66 12.49
C SER A 231 -5.25 17.19 13.83
N VAL A 232 -5.00 16.47 14.91
CA VAL A 232 -5.26 16.90 16.28
C VAL A 232 -3.92 17.19 16.94
N THR A 233 -3.78 18.36 17.55
CA THR A 233 -2.61 18.70 18.35
C THR A 233 -2.96 18.55 19.82
N GLU A 234 -2.16 17.78 20.56
CA GLU A 234 -2.43 17.50 21.96
C GLU A 234 -1.21 17.83 22.85
N GLY A 235 -1.53 18.43 24.01
CA GLY A 235 -0.58 18.80 25.06
C GLY A 235 0.22 20.09 24.80
N ALA A 236 0.86 20.57 25.86
CA ALA A 236 1.75 21.75 25.81
C ALA A 236 2.95 21.55 24.85
N PHE A 237 3.32 20.28 24.58
CA PHE A 237 4.41 19.87 23.70
C PHE A 237 3.96 19.48 22.28
N LYS A 238 3.00 20.20 21.67
CA LYS A 238 2.68 20.20 20.22
C LYS A 238 2.74 18.84 19.49
N SER A 239 2.38 17.74 20.15
CA SER A 239 2.38 16.43 19.50
C SER A 239 1.18 16.38 18.56
N THR A 240 1.44 16.14 17.27
CA THR A 240 0.40 16.15 16.23
C THR A 240 0.06 14.72 15.86
N PHE A 241 -1.20 14.36 16.03
CA PHE A 241 -1.76 13.06 15.66
C PHE A 241 -2.69 13.21 14.48
N MET A 242 -2.78 12.18 13.65
CA MET A 242 -3.78 12.06 12.60
C MET A 242 -4.88 11.13 13.11
N THR A 243 -6.10 11.62 13.06
CA THR A 243 -7.30 10.89 13.47
C THR A 243 -8.24 10.76 12.29
N LEU A 244 -8.92 9.62 12.17
CA LEU A 244 -9.98 9.45 11.18
C LEU A 244 -11.34 9.69 11.85
N PRO A 245 -12.01 10.83 11.62
CA PRO A 245 -13.36 11.04 12.13
C PRO A 245 -14.37 10.24 11.33
N ALA A 246 -15.39 9.71 12.02
CA ALA A 246 -16.58 9.15 11.39
C ALA A 246 -17.80 10.09 11.57
N PRO A 247 -18.69 10.21 10.57
CA PRO A 247 -18.60 9.64 9.22
C PRO A 247 -17.48 10.30 8.39
N LEU A 248 -16.99 9.60 7.36
CA LEU A 248 -15.93 10.11 6.48
C LEU A 248 -16.33 11.43 5.83
N LYS A 249 -15.48 12.44 5.99
CA LYS A 249 -15.67 13.76 5.37
C LYS A 249 -14.45 14.09 4.54
N PHE A 250 -14.63 13.99 3.23
CA PHE A 250 -13.60 14.38 2.28
C PHE A 250 -13.60 15.90 2.08
N PRO A 251 -12.43 16.50 1.80
CA PRO A 251 -12.35 17.92 1.45
C PRO A 251 -13.24 18.20 0.25
N LYS A 252 -14.14 19.17 0.37
CA LYS A 252 -14.83 19.73 -0.81
C LYS A 252 -13.77 20.47 -1.62
N GLU A 253 -13.69 20.20 -2.92
CA GLU A 253 -12.78 20.96 -3.78
C GLU A 253 -13.13 22.45 -3.63
N VAL A 254 -12.19 23.22 -3.08
CA VAL A 254 -12.30 24.67 -3.10
C VAL A 254 -12.08 25.03 -4.56
N THR A 255 -13.16 25.24 -5.32
CA THR A 255 -13.11 25.95 -6.61
C THR A 255 -12.23 27.16 -6.40
N ARG A 256 -10.98 27.10 -6.88
CA ARG A 256 -10.05 28.23 -6.82
C ARG A 256 -10.75 29.35 -7.56
N LYS A 257 -11.36 30.29 -6.82
CA LYS A 257 -11.79 31.57 -7.37
C LYS A 257 -10.54 32.15 -8.00
N ARG A 258 -10.42 32.05 -9.33
CA ARG A 258 -9.44 32.79 -10.12
C ARG A 258 -9.59 34.24 -9.69
N ARG A 259 -8.64 34.73 -8.90
CA ARG A 259 -8.47 36.18 -8.73
C ARG A 259 -8.16 36.70 -10.11
N ARG A 260 -9.14 37.37 -10.74
CA ARG A 260 -8.88 38.27 -11.85
C ARG A 260 -7.98 39.37 -11.30
N GLN A 261 -6.72 39.36 -11.70
CA GLN A 261 -5.90 40.56 -11.80
C GLN A 261 -5.93 40.97 -13.27
#